data_AF-A0A959JY68-F1
#
_entry.id   AF-A0A959JY68-F1
#
_cell.length_a   1.000
_cell.length_b   1.000
_cell.length_c   1.000
_cell.angle_alpha   90.00
_cell.angle_beta   90.00
_cell.angle_gamma   90.00
#
_symmetry.space_group_name_H-M   'P 1'
#
loop_
_entity.id
_entity.type
_entity.pdbx_description
1 polymer ?
#
loop_
_entity_poly.entity_id
_entity_poly.type
_entity_poly.pdbx_seq_one_letter_code
_entity_poly.pdbx_strand_id
1 'polypeptide(L)'
;MTSKRQLAAIMFTDIAGFSAMMHDNEGYAKTILARQRQTLESTHRDFGGKILQYIGDGTLSIFRSAVEAVECAVNMQVELRKAPYVPLRIGIHTGDITYDETGAFGDGVNITSRVEELCVPGGVFITEKVYDDIRNHAWLSAMPLGPYDLHNIETRIHVYAVTSKGLPVPDRNRLNVSPERDVDYPAAGLKNKFTAAILALFLGMFGAHRFYLGQRKKGILYLVAFGVAMAAAIEENAPIIAILAIIAFVDSVLLFVMPKAEFDQKYNQMAPGATRQRKRTQPIKERTPKENRSAVSEVFRK
;
A
#
# COMPACT_ATOMS: atom_id res chain seq x y z
N MET A 1 -23.22 -11.67 -9.94
CA MET A 1 -22.30 -10.52 -10.08
C MET A 1 -21.49 -10.73 -11.34
N THR A 2 -21.49 -9.76 -12.25
CA THR A 2 -20.86 -9.93 -13.58
C THR A 2 -19.46 -9.35 -13.54
N SER A 3 -18.45 -10.21 -13.47
CA SER A 3 -17.05 -9.82 -13.55
C SER A 3 -16.67 -9.43 -14.98
N LYS A 4 -15.96 -8.32 -15.15
CA LYS A 4 -15.42 -7.90 -16.45
C LYS A 4 -13.92 -8.18 -16.50
N ARG A 5 -13.49 -8.98 -17.47
CA ARG A 5 -12.08 -9.21 -17.80
C ARG A 5 -11.70 -8.43 -19.06
N GLN A 6 -10.57 -7.75 -19.04
CA GLN A 6 -10.00 -7.07 -20.21
C GLN A 6 -8.50 -6.82 -20.04
N LEU A 7 -7.81 -6.64 -21.16
CA LEU A 7 -6.47 -6.06 -21.19
C LEU A 7 -6.61 -4.54 -20.99
N ALA A 8 -5.82 -3.95 -20.09
CA ALA A 8 -5.84 -2.51 -19.83
C ALA A 8 -4.46 -2.01 -19.42
N ALA A 9 -4.23 -0.70 -19.58
CA ALA A 9 -3.18 -0.01 -18.85
C ALA A 9 -3.70 0.29 -17.44
N ILE A 10 -3.03 -0.28 -16.45
CA ILE A 10 -3.40 -0.25 -15.04
C ILE A 10 -2.50 0.77 -14.36
N MET A 11 -3.07 1.64 -13.54
CA MET A 11 -2.35 2.66 -12.79
C MET A 11 -2.66 2.50 -11.29
N PHE A 12 -1.60 2.45 -10.49
CA PHE A 12 -1.67 2.61 -9.04
C PHE A 12 -1.08 3.95 -8.63
N THR A 13 -1.66 4.54 -7.59
CA THR A 13 -1.12 5.74 -6.96
C THR A 13 -1.14 5.60 -5.44
N ASP A 14 -0.21 6.25 -4.74
CA ASP A 14 -0.19 6.32 -3.26
C ASP A 14 0.53 7.60 -2.79
N ILE A 15 0.16 8.17 -1.64
CA ILE A 15 0.78 9.41 -1.14
C ILE A 15 1.93 9.03 -0.19
N ALA A 16 3.17 9.29 -0.62
CA ALA A 16 4.33 8.93 0.18
C ALA A 16 4.32 9.64 1.55
N GLY A 17 4.40 8.84 2.63
CA GLY A 17 4.44 9.34 4.00
C GLY A 17 3.08 9.79 4.56
N PHE A 18 1.96 9.47 3.90
CA PHE A 18 0.64 9.92 4.32
C PHE A 18 0.27 9.51 5.75
N SER A 19 0.58 8.28 6.16
CA SER A 19 0.32 7.80 7.53
C SER A 19 1.03 8.65 8.60
N ALA A 20 2.26 9.11 8.32
CA ALA A 20 2.98 10.00 9.22
C ALA A 20 2.35 11.41 9.22
N MET A 21 2.01 11.92 8.04
CA MET A 21 1.32 13.20 7.88
C MET A 21 -0.02 13.25 8.65
N MET A 22 -0.81 12.17 8.59
CA MET A 22 -2.07 12.03 9.33
C MET A 22 -1.85 12.04 10.85
N HIS A 23 -0.75 11.47 11.35
CA HIS A 23 -0.44 11.47 12.77
C HIS A 23 0.00 12.85 13.26
N ASP A 24 0.81 13.55 12.46
CA ASP A 24 1.39 14.83 12.82
C ASP A 24 0.38 15.98 12.70
N ASN A 25 -0.39 16.02 11.60
CA ASN A 25 -1.39 17.05 11.35
C ASN A 25 -2.53 16.52 10.45
N GLU A 26 -3.58 16.03 11.11
CA GLU A 26 -4.77 15.48 10.44
C GLU A 26 -5.44 16.48 9.47
N GLY A 27 -5.50 17.77 9.82
CA GLY A 27 -6.13 18.80 8.99
C GLY A 27 -5.36 19.05 7.69
N TYR A 28 -4.04 19.11 7.78
CA TYR A 28 -3.18 19.21 6.60
C TYR A 28 -3.27 17.95 5.73
N ALA A 29 -3.21 16.76 6.34
CA ALA A 29 -3.31 15.50 5.62
C ALA A 29 -4.65 15.35 4.87
N LYS A 30 -5.77 15.77 5.48
CA LYS A 30 -7.08 15.85 4.80
C LYS A 30 -7.07 16.80 3.60
N THR A 31 -6.36 17.93 3.70
CA THR A 31 -6.19 18.88 2.58
C THR A 31 -5.39 18.25 1.44
N ILE A 32 -4.29 17.56 1.75
CA ILE A 32 -3.47 16.84 0.77
C ILE A 32 -4.27 15.73 0.08
N LEU A 33 -5.04 14.94 0.83
CA LEU A 33 -5.91 13.90 0.28
C LEU A 33 -6.99 14.49 -0.63
N ALA A 34 -7.67 15.58 -0.20
CA ALA A 34 -8.68 16.24 -1.02
C ALA A 34 -8.08 16.79 -2.34
N ARG A 35 -6.88 17.40 -2.27
CA ARG A 35 -6.15 17.88 -3.45
C ARG A 35 -5.80 16.75 -4.40
N GLN A 36 -5.36 15.61 -3.87
CA GLN A 36 -5.09 14.40 -4.64
C GLN A 36 -6.35 13.92 -5.37
N ARG A 37 -7.45 13.73 -4.64
CA ARG A 37 -8.72 13.24 -5.21
C ARG A 37 -9.26 14.15 -6.30
N GLN A 38 -9.27 15.47 -6.07
CA GLN A 38 -9.74 16.45 -7.06
C GLN A 38 -8.91 16.40 -8.34
N THR A 39 -7.58 16.38 -8.22
CA THR A 39 -6.67 16.37 -9.38
C THR A 39 -6.77 15.04 -10.13
N LEU A 40 -6.96 13.95 -9.40
CA LEU A 40 -7.11 12.62 -9.97
C LEU A 40 -8.42 12.51 -10.75
N GLU A 41 -9.54 12.97 -10.20
CA GLU A 41 -10.84 12.96 -10.88
C GLU A 41 -10.86 13.84 -12.14
N SER A 42 -10.18 15.00 -12.12
CA SER A 42 -10.09 15.86 -13.32
C SER A 42 -9.22 15.22 -14.40
N THR A 43 -7.99 14.80 -14.05
CA THR A 43 -7.05 14.23 -15.02
C THR A 43 -7.57 12.91 -15.61
N HIS A 44 -8.19 12.03 -14.82
CA HIS A 44 -8.78 10.80 -15.36
C HIS A 44 -9.90 11.10 -16.36
N ARG A 45 -10.71 12.12 -16.10
CA ARG A 45 -11.76 12.54 -17.05
C ARG A 45 -11.17 13.04 -18.35
N ASP A 46 -10.11 13.84 -18.29
CA ASP A 46 -9.48 14.45 -19.45
C ASP A 46 -8.75 13.43 -20.33
N PHE A 47 -8.21 12.35 -19.74
CA PHE A 47 -7.44 11.31 -20.41
C PHE A 47 -8.17 9.96 -20.53
N GLY A 48 -9.49 9.91 -20.33
CA GLY A 48 -10.29 8.69 -20.53
C GLY A 48 -10.04 7.57 -19.51
N GLY A 49 -9.46 7.88 -18.36
CA GLY A 49 -9.22 6.96 -17.26
C GLY A 49 -10.50 6.62 -16.48
N LYS A 50 -10.59 5.38 -16.02
CA LYS A 50 -11.64 4.92 -15.11
C LYS A 50 -11.03 4.53 -13.76
N ILE A 51 -11.38 5.27 -12.73
CA ILE A 51 -11.05 4.90 -11.33
C ILE A 51 -11.90 3.68 -10.97
N LEU A 52 -11.25 2.59 -10.59
CA LEU A 52 -11.94 1.39 -10.13
C LEU A 52 -12.16 1.47 -8.62
N GLN A 53 -11.11 1.85 -7.88
CA GLN A 53 -11.12 1.78 -6.41
C GLN A 53 -10.25 2.86 -5.77
N TYR A 54 -10.69 3.28 -4.58
CA TYR A 54 -9.94 4.09 -3.63
C TYR A 54 -9.39 3.18 -2.52
N ILE A 55 -8.07 3.20 -2.30
CA ILE A 55 -7.39 2.30 -1.36
C ILE A 55 -6.61 3.16 -0.36
N GLY A 56 -7.23 3.52 0.76
CA GLY A 56 -6.64 4.48 1.70
C GLY A 56 -6.42 5.84 1.03
N ASP A 57 -5.16 6.29 1.01
CA ASP A 57 -4.69 7.48 0.28
C ASP A 57 -4.30 7.21 -1.19
N GLY A 58 -4.28 5.93 -1.57
CA GLY A 58 -4.02 5.50 -2.93
C GLY A 58 -5.24 5.33 -3.82
N THR A 59 -5.00 4.93 -5.08
CA THR A 59 -6.02 4.57 -6.07
C THR A 59 -5.57 3.42 -6.96
N LEU A 60 -6.57 2.74 -7.52
CA LEU A 60 -6.43 1.87 -8.67
C LEU A 60 -7.33 2.38 -9.79
N SER A 61 -6.76 2.61 -10.96
CA SER A 61 -7.48 3.01 -12.16
C SER A 61 -6.99 2.25 -13.40
N ILE A 62 -7.80 2.32 -14.44
CA ILE A 62 -7.52 1.69 -15.72
C ILE A 62 -7.74 2.65 -16.89
N PHE A 63 -6.97 2.45 -17.95
CA PHE A 63 -7.03 3.16 -19.21
C PHE A 63 -7.08 2.16 -20.36
N ARG A 64 -7.64 2.57 -21.49
CA ARG A 64 -7.66 1.73 -22.70
C ARG A 64 -6.34 1.79 -23.45
N SER A 65 -5.56 2.85 -23.25
CA SER A 65 -4.26 3.07 -23.88
C SER A 65 -3.16 3.31 -22.85
N ALA A 66 -1.97 2.74 -23.10
CA ALA A 66 -0.76 3.04 -22.35
C ALA A 66 -0.35 4.52 -22.49
N VAL A 67 -0.57 5.11 -23.67
CA VAL A 67 -0.29 6.54 -23.94
C VAL A 67 -1.14 7.42 -23.03
N GLU A 68 -2.46 7.17 -22.99
CA GLU A 68 -3.40 7.92 -22.16
C GLU A 68 -3.06 7.82 -20.67
N ALA A 69 -2.69 6.62 -20.20
CA ALA A 69 -2.29 6.41 -18.81
C ALA A 69 -1.04 7.23 -18.44
N VAL A 70 -0.02 7.22 -19.29
CA VAL A 70 1.23 7.93 -19.01
C VAL A 70 1.07 9.45 -19.15
N GLU A 71 0.32 9.94 -20.15
CA GLU A 71 0.01 11.37 -20.26
C GLU A 71 -0.81 11.85 -19.05
N CYS A 72 -1.80 11.08 -18.61
CA CYS A 72 -2.56 11.37 -17.41
C CYS A 72 -1.65 11.49 -16.19
N ALA A 73 -0.75 10.51 -15.97
CA ALA A 73 0.18 10.51 -14.84
C ALA A 73 1.15 11.70 -14.87
N VAL A 74 1.70 12.04 -16.04
CA VAL A 74 2.61 13.18 -16.19
C VAL A 74 1.90 14.49 -15.86
N ASN A 75 0.68 14.70 -16.39
CA ASN A 75 -0.08 15.91 -16.12
C ASN A 75 -0.53 15.99 -14.66
N MET A 76 -0.94 14.85 -14.08
CA MET A 76 -1.28 14.77 -12.65
C MET A 76 -0.10 15.17 -11.78
N GLN A 77 1.11 14.66 -12.04
CA GLN A 77 2.30 15.07 -11.27
C GLN A 77 2.70 16.53 -11.49
N VAL A 78 2.49 17.11 -12.68
CA VAL A 78 2.69 18.54 -12.90
C VAL A 78 1.75 19.36 -12.01
N GLU A 79 0.47 18.98 -11.92
CA GLU A 79 -0.52 19.68 -11.10
C GLU A 79 -0.32 19.49 -9.59
N LEU A 80 0.13 18.32 -9.16
CA LEU A 80 0.40 17.98 -7.76
C LEU A 80 1.75 18.52 -7.24
N ARG A 81 2.64 18.95 -8.14
CA ARG A 81 3.86 19.69 -7.80
C ARG A 81 3.58 21.12 -7.31
N LYS A 82 2.43 21.70 -7.68
CA LYS A 82 2.02 23.04 -7.24
C LYS A 82 1.61 23.02 -5.77
N ALA A 83 1.72 24.15 -5.08
CA ALA A 83 1.31 24.25 -3.69
C ALA A 83 -0.23 24.10 -3.54
N PRO A 84 -0.73 23.30 -2.58
CA PRO A 84 0.04 22.45 -1.67
C PRO A 84 0.58 21.20 -2.37
N TYR A 85 1.88 20.92 -2.18
CA TYR A 85 2.58 19.80 -2.80
C TYR A 85 2.01 18.47 -2.30
N VAL A 86 1.68 17.56 -3.23
CA VAL A 86 1.27 16.19 -2.91
C VAL A 86 2.36 15.23 -3.38
N PRO A 87 3.06 14.52 -2.46
CA PRO A 87 4.14 13.58 -2.80
C PRO A 87 3.58 12.25 -3.35
N LEU A 88 2.81 12.31 -4.43
CA LEU A 88 2.17 11.14 -5.04
C LEU A 88 3.21 10.26 -5.74
N ARG A 89 3.12 8.96 -5.55
CA ARG A 89 3.81 7.94 -6.33
C ARG A 89 2.85 7.37 -7.37
N ILE A 90 3.35 7.05 -8.56
CA ILE A 90 2.53 6.49 -9.63
C ILE A 90 3.29 5.32 -10.29
N GLY A 91 2.64 4.15 -10.34
CA GLY A 91 3.12 2.97 -11.07
C GLY A 91 2.15 2.58 -12.19
N ILE A 92 2.66 2.21 -13.37
CA ILE A 92 1.84 1.85 -14.54
C ILE A 92 2.36 0.57 -15.21
N HIS A 93 1.43 -0.33 -15.52
CA HIS A 93 1.69 -1.55 -16.29
C HIS A 93 0.50 -1.90 -17.20
N THR A 94 0.76 -2.53 -18.34
CA THR A 94 -0.31 -3.04 -19.24
C THR A 94 -0.50 -4.53 -18.99
N GLY A 95 -1.69 -4.95 -18.56
CA GLY A 95 -1.94 -6.36 -18.26
C GLY A 95 -3.42 -6.73 -18.19
N ASP A 96 -3.67 -8.03 -18.10
CA ASP A 96 -5.01 -8.56 -17.89
C ASP A 96 -5.50 -8.19 -16.48
N ILE A 97 -6.72 -7.66 -16.44
CA ILE A 97 -7.42 -7.32 -15.20
C ILE A 97 -8.84 -7.86 -15.25
N THR A 98 -9.26 -8.48 -14.14
CA THR A 98 -10.65 -8.86 -13.89
C THR A 98 -11.17 -8.02 -12.74
N TYR A 99 -12.28 -7.32 -12.94
CA TYR A 99 -12.85 -6.48 -11.89
C TYR A 99 -14.38 -6.52 -11.87
N ASP A 100 -14.93 -6.30 -10.68
CA ASP A 100 -16.36 -6.20 -10.39
C ASP A 100 -16.59 -5.26 -9.19
N GLU A 101 -17.77 -5.34 -8.58
CA GLU A 101 -18.10 -4.56 -7.38
C GLU A 101 -17.27 -4.92 -6.15
N THR A 102 -16.61 -6.08 -6.14
CA THR A 102 -15.89 -6.64 -4.99
C THR A 102 -14.40 -6.33 -5.00
N GLY A 103 -13.84 -5.90 -6.13
CA GLY A 103 -12.41 -6.01 -6.31
C GLY A 103 -11.93 -5.87 -7.75
N ALA A 104 -10.64 -5.65 -7.88
CA ALA A 104 -9.90 -5.87 -9.11
C ALA A 104 -8.75 -6.84 -8.83
N PHE A 105 -8.57 -7.82 -9.72
CA PHE A 105 -7.64 -8.92 -9.56
C PHE A 105 -6.98 -9.27 -10.90
N GLY A 106 -5.81 -9.88 -10.81
CA GLY A 106 -5.02 -10.33 -11.96
C GLY A 106 -3.55 -9.97 -11.79
N ASP A 107 -2.69 -10.64 -12.54
CA ASP A 107 -1.24 -10.41 -12.46
C ASP A 107 -0.87 -8.97 -12.80
N GLY A 108 -1.62 -8.34 -13.71
CA GLY A 108 -1.43 -6.93 -14.03
C GLY A 108 -1.61 -6.01 -12.82
N VAL A 109 -2.55 -6.33 -11.92
CA VAL A 109 -2.78 -5.56 -10.68
C VAL A 109 -1.58 -5.70 -9.74
N ASN A 110 -1.09 -6.94 -9.55
CA ASN A 110 0.05 -7.23 -8.67
C ASN A 110 1.34 -6.58 -9.17
N ILE A 111 1.62 -6.66 -10.48
CA ILE A 111 2.80 -6.01 -11.07
C ILE A 111 2.72 -4.50 -10.86
N THR A 112 1.57 -3.89 -11.18
CA THR A 112 1.42 -2.43 -11.11
C THR A 112 1.63 -1.90 -9.70
N SER A 113 1.07 -2.56 -8.68
CA SER A 113 1.22 -2.12 -7.29
C SER A 113 2.69 -2.17 -6.85
N ARG A 114 3.45 -3.18 -7.26
CA ARG A 114 4.89 -3.26 -6.96
C ARG A 114 5.70 -2.19 -7.67
N VAL A 115 5.34 -1.84 -8.90
CA VAL A 115 5.98 -0.73 -9.63
C VAL A 115 5.72 0.61 -8.95
N GLU A 116 4.51 0.83 -8.42
CA GLU A 116 4.19 2.01 -7.62
C GLU A 116 5.03 2.06 -6.33
N GLU A 117 5.16 0.95 -5.61
CA GLU A 117 5.94 0.88 -4.36
C GLU A 117 7.41 1.27 -4.56
N LEU A 118 8.00 0.90 -5.72
CA LEU A 118 9.36 1.27 -6.12
C LEU A 118 9.49 2.76 -6.48
N CYS A 119 8.38 3.42 -6.81
CA CYS A 119 8.38 4.78 -7.29
C CYS A 119 8.84 5.76 -6.21
N VAL A 120 9.62 6.76 -6.63
CA VAL A 120 9.98 7.88 -5.75
C VAL A 120 8.80 8.86 -5.63
N PRO A 121 8.68 9.61 -4.50
CA PRO A 121 7.67 10.64 -4.36
C PRO A 121 7.71 11.66 -5.49
N GLY A 122 6.56 11.95 -6.11
CA GLY A 122 6.43 12.84 -7.27
C GLY A 122 6.82 12.20 -8.61
N GLY A 123 7.22 10.93 -8.62
CA GLY A 123 7.66 10.20 -9.82
C GLY A 123 6.54 9.46 -10.55
N VAL A 124 6.86 8.97 -11.75
CA VAL A 124 6.02 8.05 -12.52
C VAL A 124 6.90 6.92 -13.01
N PHE A 125 6.65 5.70 -12.52
CA PHE A 125 7.38 4.50 -12.93
C PHE A 125 6.49 3.64 -13.82
N ILE A 126 7.08 3.11 -14.88
CA ILE A 126 6.40 2.29 -15.88
C ILE A 126 7.19 1.02 -16.13
N THR A 127 6.48 -0.08 -16.41
CA THR A 127 7.15 -1.32 -16.86
C THR A 127 7.67 -1.20 -18.29
N GLU A 128 8.61 -2.06 -18.66
CA GLU A 128 9.12 -2.21 -20.03
C GLU A 128 8.02 -2.37 -21.07
N LYS A 129 6.99 -3.18 -20.76
CA LYS A 129 5.85 -3.36 -21.66
C LYS A 129 5.15 -2.03 -21.99
N VAL A 130 4.92 -1.20 -20.97
CA VAL A 130 4.34 0.15 -21.18
C VAL A 130 5.32 1.01 -21.97
N TYR A 131 6.60 1.01 -21.61
CA TYR A 131 7.62 1.77 -22.33
C TYR A 131 7.68 1.41 -23.81
N ASP A 132 7.67 0.12 -24.16
CA ASP A 132 7.69 -0.33 -25.55
C ASP A 132 6.43 0.08 -26.32
N ASP A 133 5.26 0.10 -25.67
CA ASP A 133 4.02 0.59 -26.27
C ASP A 133 4.09 2.09 -26.63
N ILE A 134 4.91 2.90 -25.92
CA ILE A 134 4.87 4.38 -26.02
C ILE A 134 6.20 5.05 -26.41
N ARG A 135 7.31 4.32 -26.51
CA ARG A 135 8.68 4.83 -26.73
C ARG A 135 8.88 5.71 -27.97
N ASN A 136 7.99 5.59 -28.96
CA ASN A 136 8.07 6.34 -30.21
C ASN A 136 7.39 7.72 -30.13
N HIS A 137 6.73 8.06 -29.02
CA HIS A 137 6.10 9.36 -28.84
C HIS A 137 7.12 10.44 -28.47
N ALA A 138 7.17 11.53 -29.26
CA ALA A 138 8.17 12.59 -29.11
C ALA A 138 8.13 13.35 -27.76
N TRP A 139 7.00 13.33 -27.05
CA TRP A 139 6.86 13.97 -25.74
C TRP A 139 7.45 13.13 -24.59
N LEU A 140 7.71 11.84 -24.84
CA LEU A 140 8.18 10.92 -23.83
C LEU A 140 9.69 11.02 -23.65
N SER A 141 10.12 11.15 -22.40
CA SER A 141 11.49 10.90 -21.97
C SER A 141 11.42 9.96 -20.78
N ALA A 142 12.25 8.92 -20.79
CA ALA A 142 12.29 7.91 -19.74
C ALA A 142 13.71 7.39 -19.54
N MET A 143 14.03 7.03 -18.30
CA MET A 143 15.33 6.47 -17.92
C MET A 143 15.14 5.03 -17.44
N PRO A 144 15.91 4.06 -17.97
CA PRO A 144 15.87 2.69 -17.47
C PRO A 144 16.42 2.64 -16.03
N LEU A 145 15.71 1.93 -15.15
CA LEU A 145 16.12 1.69 -13.77
C LEU A 145 16.72 0.29 -13.55
N GLY A 146 16.51 -0.61 -14.52
CA GLY A 146 16.97 -1.99 -14.49
C GLY A 146 15.86 -3.01 -14.19
N PRO A 147 16.22 -4.30 -14.20
CA PRO A 147 15.32 -5.38 -13.83
C PRO A 147 15.15 -5.46 -12.32
N TYR A 148 13.91 -5.70 -11.87
CA TYR A 148 13.58 -5.98 -10.48
C TYR A 148 12.95 -7.36 -10.35
N ASP A 149 13.38 -8.12 -9.34
CA ASP A 149 12.66 -9.30 -8.87
C ASP A 149 11.49 -8.81 -8.00
N LEU A 150 10.27 -8.91 -8.54
CA LEU A 150 9.08 -8.48 -7.80
C LEU A 150 8.51 -9.69 -7.05
N HIS A 151 8.12 -9.48 -5.79
CA HIS A 151 7.61 -10.57 -4.95
C HIS A 151 6.39 -11.26 -5.61
N ASN A 152 6.43 -12.59 -5.69
CA ASN A 152 5.43 -13.46 -6.35
C ASN A 152 5.28 -13.25 -7.87
N ILE A 153 6.33 -12.76 -8.54
CA ILE A 153 6.38 -12.67 -10.00
C ILE A 153 7.60 -13.46 -10.46
N GLU A 154 7.37 -14.53 -11.23
CA GLU A 154 8.43 -15.45 -11.68
C GLU A 154 9.45 -14.77 -12.62
N THR A 155 9.04 -13.70 -13.29
CA THR A 155 9.86 -13.00 -14.29
C THR A 155 10.35 -11.66 -13.77
N ARG A 156 11.64 -11.37 -14.01
CA ARG A 156 12.20 -10.03 -13.77
C ARG A 156 11.50 -8.99 -14.61
N ILE A 157 11.08 -7.90 -13.98
CA ILE A 157 10.42 -6.80 -14.68
C ILE A 157 11.38 -5.62 -14.77
N HIS A 158 11.69 -5.20 -16.00
CA HIS A 158 12.41 -3.96 -16.23
C HIS A 158 11.48 -2.76 -15.98
N VAL A 159 11.98 -1.81 -15.20
CA VAL A 159 11.24 -0.60 -14.82
C VAL A 159 11.95 0.63 -15.40
N TYR A 160 11.16 1.61 -15.81
CA TYR A 160 11.60 2.89 -16.35
C TYR A 160 10.99 4.02 -15.52
N ALA A 161 11.78 5.05 -15.21
CA ALA A 161 11.27 6.29 -14.65
C ALA A 161 10.97 7.27 -15.78
N VAL A 162 9.74 7.79 -15.85
CA VAL A 162 9.38 8.85 -16.79
C VAL A 162 10.01 10.17 -16.31
N THR A 163 10.74 10.83 -17.19
CA THR A 163 11.47 12.08 -16.93
C THR A 163 10.90 13.28 -17.67
N SER A 164 9.89 13.07 -18.52
CA SER A 164 9.12 14.13 -19.19
C SER A 164 8.69 15.21 -18.18
N LYS A 165 8.75 16.49 -18.59
CA LYS A 165 8.39 17.63 -17.74
C LYS A 165 9.17 17.71 -16.42
N GLY A 166 10.40 17.20 -16.40
CA GLY A 166 11.32 17.28 -15.25
C GLY A 166 10.83 16.50 -14.04
N LEU A 167 10.20 15.35 -14.26
CA LEU A 167 9.78 14.45 -13.19
C LEU A 167 11.01 13.81 -12.50
N PRO A 168 10.95 13.57 -11.18
CA PRO A 168 12.08 13.10 -10.41
C PRO A 168 12.44 11.67 -10.77
N VAL A 169 13.75 11.41 -10.75
CA VAL A 169 14.32 10.06 -10.85
C VAL A 169 14.97 9.67 -9.51
N PRO A 170 15.01 8.38 -9.19
CA PRO A 170 15.76 7.90 -8.03
C PRO A 170 17.25 8.20 -8.18
N ASP A 171 17.90 8.52 -7.05
CA ASP A 171 19.36 8.60 -6.98
C ASP A 171 19.96 7.23 -7.31
N ARG A 172 20.96 7.17 -8.19
CA ARG A 172 21.57 5.93 -8.69
C ARG A 172 22.04 5.01 -7.55
N ASN A 173 22.43 5.58 -6.41
CA ASN A 173 22.87 4.81 -5.24
C ASN A 173 21.73 4.22 -4.39
N ARG A 174 20.47 4.64 -4.58
CA ARG A 174 19.30 4.12 -3.84
C ARG A 174 18.61 2.93 -4.49
N LEU A 175 18.98 2.59 -5.73
CA LEU A 175 18.41 1.44 -6.44
C LEU A 175 19.17 0.13 -6.21
N ASN A 176 20.30 0.15 -5.50
CA ASN A 176 21.02 -1.04 -5.03
C ASN A 176 20.28 -1.82 -3.92
N VAL A 177 18.98 -1.59 -3.76
CA VAL A 177 18.14 -2.52 -3.03
C VAL A 177 17.91 -3.69 -3.98
N SER A 178 18.78 -4.71 -3.89
CA SER A 178 18.28 -6.07 -4.13
C SER A 178 16.98 -6.17 -3.32
N PRO A 179 15.88 -6.71 -3.87
CA PRO A 179 14.66 -6.96 -3.12
C PRO A 179 14.87 -8.10 -2.11
N GLU A 180 16.01 -8.14 -1.44
CA GLU A 180 16.29 -8.90 -0.24
C GLU A 180 15.97 -8.00 0.97
N ARG A 181 14.75 -7.46 0.95
CA ARG A 181 14.02 -7.37 2.20
C ARG A 181 12.85 -8.33 2.03
N ASP A 182 13.00 -9.50 2.64
CA ASP A 182 11.90 -10.36 3.09
C ASP A 182 10.99 -9.56 4.03
N VAL A 183 10.32 -8.55 3.49
CA VAL A 183 9.05 -8.11 4.02
C VAL A 183 8.05 -8.77 3.10
N ASP A 184 7.66 -9.98 3.51
CA ASP A 184 6.44 -10.63 3.05
C ASP A 184 5.31 -9.60 3.21
N TYR A 185 5.02 -8.90 2.11
CA TYR A 185 3.77 -8.19 1.94
C TYR A 185 2.86 -9.20 1.25
N PRO A 186 1.96 -9.87 1.99
CA PRO A 186 0.72 -10.34 1.40
C PRO A 186 0.05 -9.14 0.70
N ALA A 187 -1.04 -9.35 -0.02
CA ALA A 187 -1.97 -8.26 -0.32
C ALA A 187 -2.58 -7.70 1.00
N ALA A 188 -1.75 -7.07 1.84
CA ALA A 188 -1.81 -7.06 3.29
C ALA A 188 -2.37 -5.74 3.79
N GLY A 189 -3.68 -5.62 3.66
CA GLY A 189 -4.49 -4.68 4.43
C GLY A 189 -5.90 -5.22 4.67
N LEU A 190 -6.34 -6.13 3.80
CA LEU A 190 -7.64 -6.78 3.92
C LEU A 190 -7.46 -8.13 4.62
N LYS A 191 -8.08 -8.26 5.79
CA LYS A 191 -8.30 -9.57 6.41
C LYS A 191 -9.11 -10.42 5.44
N ASN A 192 -8.83 -11.71 5.37
CA ASN A 192 -9.56 -12.66 4.56
C ASN A 192 -10.58 -13.39 5.43
N LYS A 193 -11.86 -13.40 5.01
CA LYS A 193 -12.94 -14.07 5.75
C LYS A 193 -12.71 -15.57 5.92
N PHE A 194 -12.10 -16.24 4.94
CA PHE A 194 -11.81 -17.67 5.00
C PHE A 194 -10.69 -17.97 5.99
N THR A 195 -9.64 -17.16 6.01
CA THR A 195 -8.57 -17.26 7.02
C THR A 195 -9.11 -17.03 8.43
N ALA A 196 -9.98 -16.03 8.60
CA ALA A 196 -10.65 -15.78 9.88
C ALA A 196 -11.54 -16.96 10.31
N ALA A 197 -12.29 -17.56 9.38
CA ALA A 197 -13.15 -18.72 9.66
C ALA A 197 -12.34 -19.97 10.03
N ILE A 198 -11.28 -20.29 9.29
CA ILE A 198 -10.39 -21.42 9.59
C ILE A 198 -9.73 -21.24 10.97
N LEU A 199 -9.27 -20.03 11.28
CA LEU A 199 -8.74 -19.70 12.60
C LEU A 199 -9.80 -19.85 13.70
N ALA A 200 -11.06 -19.49 13.43
CA ALA A 200 -12.14 -19.67 14.39
C ALA A 200 -12.46 -21.15 14.60
N LEU A 201 -12.42 -21.96 13.54
CA LEU A 201 -12.71 -23.39 13.62
C LEU A 201 -11.67 -24.16 14.44
N PHE A 202 -10.38 -23.95 14.16
CA PHE A 202 -9.31 -24.75 14.76
C PHE A 202 -8.66 -24.09 15.98
N LEU A 203 -8.64 -22.76 16.03
CA LEU A 203 -7.97 -21.99 17.10
C LEU A 203 -8.92 -20.97 17.76
N GLY A 204 -10.23 -21.04 17.51
CA GLY A 204 -11.16 -20.02 17.98
C GLY A 204 -11.40 -20.06 19.48
N MET A 205 -11.21 -21.22 20.12
CA MET A 205 -11.31 -21.33 21.59
C MET A 205 -10.25 -20.47 22.32
N PHE A 206 -9.11 -20.20 21.67
CA PHE A 206 -8.04 -19.33 22.16
C PHE A 206 -8.23 -17.86 21.72
N GLY A 207 -9.20 -17.59 20.85
CA GLY A 207 -9.44 -16.25 20.29
C GLY A 207 -8.52 -15.84 19.16
N ALA A 208 -7.81 -16.78 18.51
CA ALA A 208 -6.86 -16.48 17.44
C ALA A 208 -7.49 -15.70 16.27
N HIS A 209 -8.72 -16.06 15.88
CA HIS A 209 -9.48 -15.33 14.85
C HIS A 209 -9.78 -13.89 15.25
N ARG A 210 -10.01 -13.60 16.55
CA ARG A 210 -10.24 -12.23 17.04
C ARG A 210 -8.97 -11.39 16.97
N PHE A 211 -7.80 -11.98 17.22
CA PHE A 211 -6.52 -11.31 17.01
C PHE A 211 -6.26 -11.02 15.52
N TYR A 212 -6.52 -12.01 14.65
CA TYR A 212 -6.44 -11.83 13.20
C TYR A 212 -7.37 -10.71 12.70
N LEU A 213 -8.58 -10.63 13.24
CA LEU A 213 -9.55 -9.57 12.91
C LEU A 213 -9.22 -8.21 13.56
N GLY A 214 -8.09 -8.06 14.26
CA GLY A 214 -7.66 -6.82 14.92
C GLY A 214 -8.41 -6.49 16.22
N GLN A 215 -9.31 -7.36 16.68
CA GLN A 215 -10.12 -7.18 17.88
C GLN A 215 -9.38 -7.62 19.15
N ARG A 216 -8.24 -6.98 19.45
CA ARG A 216 -7.31 -7.39 20.52
C ARG A 216 -7.96 -7.58 21.89
N LYS A 217 -8.90 -6.69 22.27
CA LYS A 217 -9.63 -6.81 23.55
C LYS A 217 -10.46 -8.10 23.62
N LYS A 218 -11.13 -8.47 22.52
CA LYS A 218 -11.91 -9.72 22.44
C LYS A 218 -11.00 -10.94 22.40
N GLY A 219 -9.86 -10.87 21.70
CA GLY A 219 -8.86 -11.94 21.72
C GLY A 219 -8.33 -12.24 23.12
N ILE A 220 -7.99 -11.21 23.90
CA ILE A 220 -7.53 -11.36 25.29
C ILE A 220 -8.64 -11.98 26.16
N LEU A 221 -9.90 -11.56 25.97
CA LEU A 221 -11.03 -12.12 26.71
C LEU A 221 -11.19 -13.63 26.46
N TYR A 222 -11.08 -14.07 25.20
CA TYR A 222 -11.12 -15.50 24.85
C TYR A 222 -9.96 -16.27 25.49
N LEU A 223 -8.74 -15.71 25.48
CA LEU A 223 -7.57 -16.36 26.07
C LEU A 223 -7.71 -16.51 27.60
N VAL A 224 -8.20 -15.48 28.29
CA VAL A 224 -8.47 -15.54 29.74
C VAL A 224 -9.59 -16.52 30.04
N ALA A 225 -10.70 -16.49 29.28
CA ALA A 225 -11.80 -17.43 29.44
C ALA A 225 -11.36 -18.88 29.23
N PHE A 226 -10.50 -19.13 28.25
CA PHE A 226 -9.89 -20.43 28.03
C PHE A 226 -8.99 -20.85 29.20
N GLY A 227 -8.15 -19.95 29.74
CA GLY A 227 -7.31 -20.24 30.90
C GLY A 227 -8.12 -20.59 32.16
N VAL A 228 -9.21 -19.85 32.41
CA VAL A 228 -10.15 -20.14 33.51
C VAL A 228 -10.87 -21.48 33.27
N ALA A 229 -11.35 -21.72 32.05
CA ALA A 229 -12.00 -22.98 31.69
C ALA A 229 -11.06 -24.18 31.84
N MET A 230 -9.77 -24.01 31.51
CA MET A 230 -8.74 -25.04 31.68
C MET A 230 -8.46 -25.31 33.15
N ALA A 231 -8.33 -24.28 33.98
CA ALA A 231 -8.15 -24.43 35.42
C ALA A 231 -9.37 -25.11 36.07
N ALA A 232 -10.57 -24.70 35.69
CA ALA A 232 -11.82 -25.30 36.17
C ALA A 232 -12.00 -26.75 35.68
N ALA A 233 -11.52 -27.09 34.48
CA ALA A 233 -11.59 -28.45 33.95
C ALA A 233 -10.67 -29.45 34.70
N ILE A 234 -9.70 -28.95 35.48
CA ILE A 234 -8.85 -29.79 36.34
C ILE A 234 -9.58 -30.17 37.64
N GLU A 235 -10.49 -29.31 38.12
CA GLU A 235 -11.19 -29.47 39.41
C GLU A 235 -12.62 -30.00 39.25
N GLU A 236 -13.30 -29.73 38.14
CA GLU A 236 -14.65 -30.20 37.85
C GLU A 236 -14.78 -30.70 36.41
N ASN A 237 -15.62 -31.72 36.19
CA ASN A 237 -16.00 -32.24 34.87
C ASN A 237 -16.95 -31.27 34.14
N ALA A 238 -16.66 -29.98 34.19
CA ALA A 238 -17.52 -28.90 33.71
C ALA A 238 -17.37 -28.75 32.19
N PRO A 239 -18.47 -28.71 31.41
CA PRO A 239 -18.44 -28.64 29.96
C PRO A 239 -18.07 -27.24 29.42
N ILE A 240 -17.36 -26.42 30.21
CA ILE A 240 -17.04 -25.03 29.88
C ILE A 240 -16.16 -24.94 28.63
N ILE A 241 -15.24 -25.89 28.44
CA ILE A 241 -14.42 -25.99 27.22
C ILE A 241 -15.30 -26.27 25.99
N ALA A 242 -16.33 -27.13 26.13
CA ALA A 242 -17.27 -27.42 25.05
C ALA A 242 -18.11 -26.18 24.70
N ILE A 243 -18.51 -25.38 25.68
CA ILE A 243 -19.22 -24.11 25.44
C ILE A 243 -18.35 -23.15 24.62
N LEU A 244 -17.06 -22.99 24.98
CA LEU A 244 -16.13 -22.14 24.22
C LEU A 244 -15.90 -22.68 22.79
N ALA A 245 -15.82 -24.00 22.62
CA ALA A 245 -15.69 -24.62 21.31
C ALA A 245 -16.94 -24.40 20.45
N ILE A 246 -18.15 -24.50 21.02
CA ILE A 246 -19.41 -24.20 20.32
C ILE A 246 -19.46 -22.74 19.88
N ILE A 247 -19.08 -21.80 20.76
CA ILE A 247 -19.05 -20.37 20.41
C ILE A 247 -18.05 -20.11 19.27
N ALA A 248 -16.86 -20.70 19.33
CA ALA A 248 -15.85 -20.59 18.28
C ALA A 248 -16.32 -21.20 16.94
N PHE A 249 -17.02 -22.32 17.00
CA PHE A 249 -17.62 -22.96 15.82
C PHE A 249 -18.72 -22.10 15.20
N VAL A 250 -19.61 -21.53 16.02
CA VAL A 250 -20.63 -20.58 15.55
C VAL A 250 -19.98 -19.36 14.90
N ASP A 251 -18.93 -18.79 15.51
CA ASP A 251 -18.14 -17.71 14.92
C ASP A 251 -17.55 -18.11 13.55
N SER A 252 -17.03 -19.33 13.42
CA SER A 252 -16.52 -19.86 12.14
C SER A 252 -17.62 -19.93 11.08
N VAL A 253 -18.79 -20.48 11.41
CA VAL A 253 -19.93 -20.57 10.50
C VAL A 253 -20.41 -19.18 10.08
N LEU A 254 -20.54 -18.25 11.04
CA LEU A 254 -20.93 -16.87 10.76
C LEU A 254 -19.92 -16.19 9.83
N LEU A 255 -18.62 -16.35 10.05
CA LEU A 255 -17.58 -15.78 9.17
C LEU A 255 -17.59 -16.41 7.77
N PHE A 256 -17.91 -17.69 7.66
CA PHE A 256 -17.96 -18.40 6.39
C PHE A 256 -19.17 -17.94 5.54
N VAL A 257 -20.35 -17.89 6.16
CA VAL A 257 -21.63 -17.50 5.53
C VAL A 257 -21.71 -16.00 5.24
N MET A 258 -20.96 -15.17 6.00
CA MET A 258 -20.95 -13.72 5.83
C MET A 258 -20.62 -13.31 4.37
N PRO A 259 -21.45 -12.48 3.73
CA PRO A 259 -21.12 -11.87 2.44
C PRO A 259 -19.79 -11.14 2.50
N LYS A 260 -18.99 -11.24 1.43
CA LYS A 260 -17.64 -10.63 1.40
C LYS A 260 -17.70 -9.11 1.62
N ALA A 261 -18.64 -8.42 0.98
CA ALA A 261 -18.83 -6.98 1.16
C ALA A 261 -19.14 -6.60 2.62
N GLU A 262 -19.95 -7.39 3.32
CA GLU A 262 -20.26 -7.18 4.74
C GLU A 262 -19.03 -7.43 5.62
N PHE A 263 -18.26 -8.48 5.32
CA PHE A 263 -17.01 -8.77 6.03
C PHE A 263 -15.99 -7.64 5.86
N ASP A 264 -15.80 -7.18 4.63
CA ASP A 264 -14.86 -6.10 4.33
C ASP A 264 -15.31 -4.79 4.98
N GLN A 265 -16.60 -4.49 4.95
CA GLN A 265 -17.18 -3.39 5.70
C GLN A 265 -16.88 -3.49 7.20
N LYS A 266 -17.04 -4.68 7.79
CA LYS A 266 -16.97 -4.87 9.24
C LYS A 266 -15.55 -4.95 9.79
N TYR A 267 -14.62 -5.53 9.03
CA TYR A 267 -13.29 -5.88 9.53
C TYR A 267 -12.15 -5.18 8.79
N ASN A 268 -12.42 -4.63 7.61
CA ASN A 268 -11.42 -3.99 6.77
C ASN A 268 -11.63 -2.47 6.60
N GLN A 269 -12.69 -1.89 7.16
CA GLN A 269 -12.92 -0.42 7.15
C GLN A 269 -12.00 0.40 8.08
N MET A 270 -11.06 -0.25 8.76
CA MET A 270 -10.06 0.43 9.60
C MET A 270 -8.70 -0.24 9.43
N ALA A 271 -7.86 0.36 8.57
CA ALA A 271 -6.42 0.26 8.72
C ALA A 271 -5.80 1.61 9.16
N PRO A 272 -6.12 2.16 10.35
CA PRO A 272 -5.27 3.15 10.99
C PRO A 272 -4.07 2.44 11.64
N GLY A 273 -2.88 2.76 11.15
CA GLY A 273 -1.60 2.70 11.89
C GLY A 273 -1.35 1.48 12.78
N ALA A 274 -0.81 0.40 12.20
CA ALA A 274 -0.19 -0.66 12.98
C ALA A 274 1.33 -0.43 13.11
N THR A 275 1.73 0.53 13.96
CA THR A 275 3.12 0.58 14.45
C THR A 275 3.13 0.54 15.97
N ARG A 276 3.24 -0.68 16.53
CA ARG A 276 3.63 -0.88 17.93
C ARG A 276 5.05 -1.45 17.97
N GLN A 277 5.98 -0.53 18.20
CA GLN A 277 7.26 -0.66 18.94
C GLN A 277 8.27 -1.75 18.56
N ARG A 278 9.55 -1.33 18.42
CA ARG A 278 10.60 -1.82 19.32
C ARG A 278 11.76 -0.83 19.46
N LYS A 279 12.01 -0.43 20.72
CA LYS A 279 13.25 0.18 21.22
C LYS A 279 14.46 -0.65 20.75
N ARG A 280 15.48 0.00 20.18
CA ARG A 280 16.86 -0.42 20.34
C ARG A 280 17.77 0.81 20.44
N THR A 281 18.24 0.99 21.67
CA THR A 281 19.35 1.84 22.12
C THR A 281 20.64 1.46 21.38
N GLN A 282 21.41 2.43 20.89
CA GLN A 282 22.84 2.63 21.22
C GLN A 282 23.43 3.88 20.51
N PRO A 283 24.49 4.49 21.07
CA PRO A 283 24.76 5.92 20.97
C PRO A 283 25.55 6.31 19.71
N ILE A 284 25.19 7.45 19.12
CA ILE A 284 26.01 8.11 18.11
C ILE A 284 27.17 8.81 18.84
N LYS A 285 28.41 8.39 18.57
CA LYS A 285 29.62 9.15 18.92
C LYS A 285 29.58 10.47 18.17
N GLU A 286 29.51 11.57 18.92
CA GLU A 286 29.76 12.93 18.41
C GLU A 286 31.16 12.98 17.77
N ARG A 287 31.20 13.31 16.48
CA ARG A 287 32.39 13.89 15.86
C ARG A 287 32.17 15.38 15.75
N THR A 288 32.91 16.12 16.57
CA THR A 288 33.05 17.56 16.59
C THR A 288 33.49 18.11 15.23
N PRO A 289 32.85 19.17 14.69
CA PRO A 289 33.46 20.02 13.67
C PRO A 289 34.44 20.96 14.35
N LYS A 290 35.73 20.83 14.02
CA LYS A 290 36.77 21.80 14.39
C LYS A 290 36.40 23.18 13.84
N GLU A 291 36.46 24.16 14.73
CA GLU A 291 36.50 25.58 14.43
C GLU A 291 37.52 25.87 13.32
N ASN A 292 37.06 26.55 12.27
CA ASN A 292 37.93 27.35 11.43
C ASN A 292 37.30 28.74 11.31
N ARG A 293 37.43 29.52 12.39
CA ARG A 293 37.20 30.96 12.40
C ARG A 293 38.53 31.65 12.67
N SER A 294 39.24 31.97 11.61
CA SER A 294 40.21 33.08 11.61
C SER A 294 40.44 33.50 10.16
N ALA A 295 40.46 34.81 9.94
CA ALA A 295 40.78 35.51 8.69
C ALA A 295 39.63 35.73 7.68
N VAL A 296 38.60 36.48 8.08
CA VAL A 296 37.99 37.49 7.18
C VAL A 296 37.50 38.68 8.02
N SER A 297 38.39 39.59 8.38
CA SER A 297 38.01 40.92 8.87
C SER A 297 39.15 41.91 8.65
N GLU A 298 39.52 42.16 7.39
CA GLU A 298 40.40 43.28 7.08
C GLU A 298 40.31 43.73 5.61
N VAL A 299 39.11 44.09 5.15
CA VAL A 299 38.97 44.93 3.94
C VAL A 299 37.77 45.86 4.13
N PHE A 300 37.90 46.84 5.02
CA PHE A 300 37.17 48.12 4.96
C PHE A 300 37.92 49.15 5.82
N ARG A 301 39.04 49.64 5.27
CA ARG A 301 39.67 50.90 5.70
C ARG A 301 40.60 51.42 4.60
N LYS A 302 40.01 52.15 3.65
CA LYS A 302 40.47 53.41 3.04
C LYS A 302 39.66 53.66 1.77
#